data_AF-A0A7X7Q775-F1
#
_entry.id   AF-A0A7X7Q775-F1
#
_cell.length_a   1.000
_cell.length_b   1.000
_cell.length_c   1.000
_cell.angle_alpha   90.00
_cell.angle_beta   90.00
_cell.angle_gamma   90.00
#
_symmetry.space_group_name_H-M   'P 1'
#
loop_
_entity.id
_entity.type
_entity.pdbx_description
1 polymer ?
#
loop_
_entity_poly.entity_id
_entity_poly.type
_entity_poly.pdbx_seq_one_letter_code
_entity_poly.pdbx_strand_id
1 'polypeptide(L)'
;TFTGRVDKQEIAEHLSRAHIGVCPDLKTPLNDLSTMNKSLEYMAYALPSVAFDLKETQVTGGEAIRYVDSGDIAAMADEVETLIDDDDLRVRLSRLARERVVELFDWAGQAQVFGDVFDQVLGLDPVEPDRTREAGECDEWGRQYVPLEDDGEYGRFLERRSR
;
A
#
# COMPACT_ATOMS: atom_id res chain seq x y z
N THR A 1 -13.81 -5.90 -16.38
CA THR A 1 -13.32 -5.07 -17.49
C THR A 1 -11.82 -5.22 -17.59
N PHE A 2 -11.25 -5.16 -18.80
CA PHE A 2 -9.81 -5.09 -19.00
C PHE A 2 -9.43 -3.67 -19.40
N THR A 3 -8.54 -3.04 -18.64
CA THR A 3 -8.10 -1.65 -18.88
C THR A 3 -6.89 -1.58 -19.81
N GLY A 4 -6.10 -2.66 -19.90
CA GLY A 4 -4.82 -2.64 -20.61
C GLY A 4 -3.74 -1.95 -19.78
N ARG A 5 -2.71 -1.39 -20.45
CA ARG A 5 -1.72 -0.55 -19.78
C ARG A 5 -2.27 0.85 -19.63
N VAL A 6 -2.34 1.31 -18.40
CA VAL A 6 -2.84 2.63 -18.03
C VAL A 6 -1.74 3.48 -17.40
N ASP A 7 -1.95 4.78 -17.30
CA ASP A 7 -0.98 5.70 -16.72
C ASP A 7 -1.14 5.82 -15.20
N LYS A 8 -0.31 6.66 -14.57
CA LYS A 8 -0.33 6.89 -13.12
C LYS A 8 -1.64 7.51 -12.64
N GLN A 9 -2.27 8.36 -13.45
CA GLN A 9 -3.50 9.03 -13.07
C GLN A 9 -4.61 7.99 -12.93
N GLU A 10 -4.79 7.15 -13.94
CA GLU A 10 -5.83 6.12 -13.97
C GLU A 10 -5.58 5.01 -12.92
N ILE A 11 -4.31 4.63 -12.68
CA ILE A 11 -3.97 3.75 -11.55
C ILE A 11 -4.45 4.37 -10.23
N ALA A 12 -4.12 5.64 -9.98
CA ALA A 12 -4.52 6.32 -8.75
C ALA A 12 -6.05 6.41 -8.60
N GLU A 13 -6.80 6.60 -9.69
CA GLU A 13 -8.27 6.58 -9.68
C GLU A 13 -8.81 5.19 -9.31
N HIS A 14 -8.25 4.14 -9.90
CA HIS A 14 -8.64 2.77 -9.59
C HIS A 14 -8.37 2.42 -8.12
N LEU A 15 -7.17 2.72 -7.62
CA LEU A 15 -6.80 2.40 -6.24
C LEU A 15 -7.59 3.23 -5.22
N SER A 16 -7.90 4.48 -5.52
CA SER A 16 -8.71 5.34 -4.63
C SER A 16 -10.16 4.88 -4.51
N ARG A 17 -10.69 4.20 -5.54
CA ARG A 17 -12.09 3.73 -5.60
C ARG A 17 -12.27 2.25 -5.25
N ALA A 18 -11.18 1.48 -5.27
CA ALA A 18 -11.22 0.07 -4.92
C ALA A 18 -11.41 -0.11 -3.41
N HIS A 19 -12.06 -1.21 -3.02
CA HIS A 19 -12.24 -1.56 -1.61
C HIS A 19 -11.24 -2.62 -1.13
N ILE A 20 -10.81 -3.51 -2.03
CA ILE A 20 -9.95 -4.66 -1.73
C ILE A 20 -8.92 -4.82 -2.85
N GLY A 21 -7.65 -5.00 -2.49
CA GLY A 21 -6.58 -5.41 -3.39
C GLY A 21 -6.41 -6.94 -3.37
N VAL A 22 -5.97 -7.51 -4.48
CA VAL A 22 -5.70 -8.96 -4.57
C VAL A 22 -4.32 -9.19 -5.17
N CYS A 23 -3.50 -9.99 -4.49
CA CYS A 23 -2.14 -10.35 -4.90
C CYS A 23 -2.03 -11.88 -5.14
N PRO A 24 -2.49 -12.39 -6.28
CA PRO A 24 -2.54 -13.83 -6.57
C PRO A 24 -1.22 -14.35 -7.18
N ASP A 25 -0.07 -13.79 -6.78
CA ASP A 25 1.23 -14.22 -7.32
C ASP A 25 1.60 -15.58 -6.76
N LEU A 26 1.62 -16.60 -7.62
CA LEU A 26 2.00 -17.95 -7.21
C LEU A 26 3.40 -17.97 -6.60
N LYS A 27 3.59 -18.81 -5.59
CA LYS A 27 4.87 -19.12 -4.94
C LYS A 27 5.79 -19.87 -5.90
N THR A 28 6.42 -19.10 -6.78
CA THR A 28 7.53 -19.53 -7.62
C THR A 28 8.85 -19.11 -6.97
N PRO A 29 10.00 -19.73 -7.31
CA PRO A 29 11.29 -19.34 -6.76
C PRO A 29 11.63 -17.85 -6.91
N LEU A 30 11.16 -17.21 -7.99
CA LEU A 30 11.33 -15.78 -8.20
C LEU A 30 10.40 -14.97 -7.29
N ASN A 31 9.10 -15.27 -7.32
CA ASN A 31 8.09 -14.49 -6.60
C ASN A 31 8.27 -14.58 -5.08
N ASP A 32 8.67 -15.74 -4.57
CA ASP A 32 8.84 -15.96 -3.13
C ASP A 32 10.00 -15.13 -2.54
N LEU A 33 10.91 -14.65 -3.40
CA LEU A 33 12.04 -13.79 -3.05
C LEU A 33 11.91 -12.36 -3.58
N SER A 34 10.77 -12.01 -4.18
CA SER A 34 10.55 -10.69 -4.77
C SER A 34 9.60 -9.86 -3.90
N THR A 35 9.99 -8.63 -3.62
CA THR A 35 9.08 -7.63 -3.05
C THR A 35 8.08 -7.19 -4.12
N MET A 36 6.81 -7.54 -3.93
CA MET A 36 5.75 -7.15 -4.85
C MET A 36 5.31 -5.71 -4.58
N ASN A 37 5.74 -4.77 -5.44
CA ASN A 37 5.41 -3.34 -5.30
C ASN A 37 3.90 -3.08 -5.16
N LYS A 38 3.05 -3.87 -5.83
CA LYS A 38 1.60 -3.70 -5.72
C LYS A 38 1.07 -3.81 -4.29
N SER A 39 1.69 -4.62 -3.43
CA SER A 39 1.29 -4.72 -2.02
C SER A 39 1.56 -3.41 -1.29
N LEU A 40 2.73 -2.79 -1.55
CA LEU A 40 3.08 -1.47 -1.03
C LEU A 40 2.15 -0.37 -1.60
N GLU A 41 1.84 -0.43 -2.89
CA GLU A 41 0.91 0.51 -3.54
C GLU A 41 -0.49 0.40 -2.93
N TYR A 42 -1.01 -0.81 -2.72
CA TYR A 42 -2.29 -1.01 -2.04
C TYR A 42 -2.25 -0.42 -0.63
N MET A 43 -1.21 -0.72 0.15
CA MET A 43 -1.04 -0.14 1.48
C MET A 43 -0.97 1.40 1.45
N ALA A 44 -0.32 1.99 0.44
CA ALA A 44 -0.23 3.44 0.30
C ALA A 44 -1.59 4.09 0.07
N TYR A 45 -2.52 3.41 -0.62
CA TYR A 45 -3.91 3.85 -0.79
C TYR A 45 -4.84 3.36 0.33
N ALA A 46 -4.27 2.91 1.45
CA ALA A 46 -5.00 2.31 2.57
C ALA A 46 -5.93 1.18 2.12
N LEU A 47 -5.54 0.41 1.10
CA LEU A 47 -6.33 -0.64 0.50
C LEU A 47 -5.95 -1.98 1.15
N PRO A 48 -6.86 -2.60 1.94
CA PRO A 48 -6.61 -3.91 2.52
C PRO A 48 -6.55 -4.92 1.39
N SER A 49 -5.73 -5.95 1.55
CA SER A 49 -5.50 -6.93 0.49
C SER A 49 -5.45 -8.36 0.97
N VAL A 50 -5.74 -9.26 0.04
CA VAL A 50 -5.57 -10.71 0.18
C VAL A 50 -4.44 -11.15 -0.74
N ALA A 51 -3.50 -11.93 -0.22
CA ALA A 51 -2.32 -12.38 -0.96
C ALA A 51 -2.06 -13.87 -0.73
N PHE A 52 -1.32 -14.48 -1.66
CA PHE A 52 -0.66 -15.75 -1.32
C PHE A 52 0.49 -15.54 -0.33
N ASP A 53 0.82 -16.60 0.39
CA ASP A 53 1.79 -16.66 1.49
C ASP A 53 3.27 -16.56 1.07
N LEU A 54 3.59 -15.66 0.13
CA LEU A 54 4.96 -15.38 -0.30
C LEU A 54 5.77 -14.78 0.86
N LYS A 55 7.00 -15.25 1.04
CA LYS A 55 7.86 -14.83 2.16
C LYS A 55 8.04 -13.31 2.23
N GLU A 56 8.42 -12.68 1.13
CA GLU A 56 8.61 -11.22 1.09
C GLU A 56 7.29 -10.45 1.25
N THR A 57 6.17 -11.01 0.80
CA THR A 57 4.86 -10.36 0.96
C THR A 57 4.41 -10.39 2.42
N GLN A 58 4.67 -11.49 3.14
CA GLN A 58 4.43 -11.58 4.59
C GLN A 58 5.27 -10.60 5.40
N VAL A 59 6.54 -10.43 5.03
CA VAL A 59 7.42 -9.42 5.66
C VAL A 59 6.91 -8.00 5.37
N THR A 60 6.58 -7.72 4.11
CA THR A 60 6.10 -6.40 3.66
C THR A 60 4.77 -6.04 4.32
N GLY A 61 3.77 -6.90 4.18
CA GLY A 61 2.40 -6.65 4.64
C GLY A 61 2.21 -6.80 6.15
N GLY A 62 3.00 -7.64 6.81
CA GLY A 62 2.82 -7.95 8.23
C GLY A 62 1.36 -8.32 8.53
N GLU A 63 0.79 -7.73 9.57
CA GLU A 63 -0.60 -7.94 9.99
C GLU A 63 -1.65 -7.20 9.14
N ALA A 64 -1.21 -6.37 8.18
CA ALA A 64 -2.11 -5.55 7.35
C ALA A 64 -2.74 -6.29 6.16
N ILE A 65 -2.23 -7.48 5.83
CA ILE A 65 -2.66 -8.30 4.68
C ILE A 65 -3.19 -9.64 5.17
N ARG A 66 -4.23 -10.15 4.50
CA ARG A 66 -4.73 -11.52 4.70
C ARG A 66 -3.94 -12.46 3.79
N TYR A 67 -3.41 -13.55 4.34
CA TYR A 67 -2.62 -14.53 3.58
C TYR A 67 -3.32 -15.87 3.50
N VAL A 68 -3.22 -16.50 2.34
CA VAL A 68 -3.69 -17.86 2.09
C VAL A 68 -2.60 -18.68 1.40
N ASP A 69 -2.70 -20.01 1.47
CA ASP A 69 -1.74 -20.91 0.85
C ASP A 69 -1.65 -20.67 -0.66
N SER A 70 -0.42 -20.58 -1.18
CA SER A 70 -0.21 -20.35 -2.60
C SER A 70 -0.93 -21.36 -3.50
N GLY A 71 -1.83 -20.85 -4.34
CA GLY A 71 -2.62 -21.65 -5.28
C GLY A 71 -3.99 -22.09 -4.74
N ASP A 72 -4.29 -21.83 -3.47
CA ASP A 72 -5.63 -22.04 -2.91
C ASP A 72 -6.56 -20.88 -3.30
N ILE A 73 -7.17 -21.02 -4.47
CA ILE A 73 -8.11 -20.03 -5.02
C ILE A 73 -9.40 -19.96 -4.20
N ALA A 74 -9.82 -21.07 -3.58
CA ALA A 74 -11.03 -21.09 -2.77
C ALA A 74 -10.82 -20.28 -1.49
N ALA A 75 -9.73 -20.54 -0.77
CA ALA A 75 -9.37 -19.77 0.42
C ALA A 75 -9.18 -18.28 0.09
N MET A 76 -8.57 -17.94 -1.05
CA MET A 76 -8.45 -16.55 -1.48
C MET A 76 -9.82 -15.88 -1.69
N ALA A 77 -10.77 -16.60 -2.31
CA ALA A 77 -12.12 -16.08 -2.51
C ALA A 77 -12.84 -15.89 -1.16
N ASP A 78 -12.75 -16.85 -0.25
CA ASP A 78 -13.35 -16.79 1.09
C ASP A 78 -12.84 -15.57 1.88
N GLU A 79 -11.55 -15.25 1.77
CA GLU A 79 -10.95 -14.08 2.41
C GLU A 79 -11.38 -12.76 1.77
N VAL A 80 -11.57 -12.74 0.44
CA VAL A 80 -12.16 -11.58 -0.24
C VAL A 80 -13.60 -11.38 0.19
N GLU A 81 -14.41 -12.45 0.26
CA GLU A 81 -15.79 -12.40 0.76
C GLU A 81 -15.86 -11.90 2.20
N THR A 82 -14.96 -12.37 3.07
CA THR A 82 -14.84 -11.89 4.45
C THR A 82 -14.63 -10.37 4.51
N LEU A 83 -13.77 -9.82 3.65
CA LEU A 83 -13.54 -8.36 3.59
C LEU A 83 -14.70 -7.59 2.94
N ILE A 84 -15.52 -8.24 2.10
CA ILE A 84 -16.73 -7.64 1.54
C ILE A 84 -17.80 -7.53 2.63
N ASP A 85 -17.96 -8.57 3.46
CA ASP A 85 -19.04 -8.66 4.44
C ASP A 85 -18.73 -7.96 5.78
N ASP A 86 -17.45 -7.74 6.09
CA ASP A 86 -17.00 -7.11 7.35
C ASP A 86 -16.31 -5.75 7.10
N ASP A 87 -17.12 -4.68 7.14
CA ASP A 87 -16.68 -3.30 7.00
C ASP A 87 -15.68 -2.88 8.08
N ASP A 88 -15.89 -3.30 9.34
CA ASP A 88 -15.05 -2.95 10.48
C ASP A 88 -13.65 -3.56 10.32
N LEU A 89 -13.58 -4.83 9.92
CA LEU A 89 -12.35 -5.51 9.57
C LEU A 89 -11.63 -4.79 8.43
N ARG A 90 -12.36 -4.42 7.37
CA ARG A 90 -11.80 -3.75 6.20
C ARG A 90 -11.20 -2.39 6.58
N VAL A 91 -11.89 -1.58 7.38
CA VAL A 91 -11.40 -0.29 7.87
C VAL A 91 -10.17 -0.46 8.74
N ARG A 92 -10.20 -1.44 9.67
CA ARG A 92 -9.06 -1.72 10.56
C ARG A 92 -7.80 -2.09 9.78
N LEU A 93 -7.91 -3.01 8.83
CA LEU A 93 -6.78 -3.42 8.00
C LEU A 93 -6.30 -2.29 7.08
N SER A 94 -7.22 -1.45 6.59
CA SER A 94 -6.88 -0.26 5.78
C SER A 94 -5.96 0.71 6.54
N ARG A 95 -6.30 1.00 7.82
CA ARG A 95 -5.49 1.87 8.68
C ARG A 95 -4.11 1.26 8.93
N LEU A 96 -4.08 -0.01 9.34
CA LEU A 96 -2.85 -0.74 9.60
C LEU A 96 -1.92 -0.79 8.38
N ALA A 97 -2.50 -0.98 7.18
CA ALA A 97 -1.79 -0.96 5.92
C ALA A 97 -1.13 0.41 5.68
N ARG A 98 -1.91 1.49 5.80
CA ARG A 98 -1.41 2.86 5.60
C ARG A 98 -0.35 3.27 6.61
N GLU A 99 -0.57 2.96 7.88
CA GLU A 99 0.39 3.26 8.96
C GLU A 99 1.71 2.55 8.70
N ARG A 100 1.67 1.24 8.43
CA ARG A 100 2.86 0.43 8.20
C ARG A 100 3.68 0.89 6.99
N VAL A 101 3.03 1.22 5.87
CA VAL A 101 3.77 1.64 4.67
C VAL A 101 4.42 3.00 4.86
N VAL A 102 3.76 3.92 5.56
CA VAL A 102 4.32 5.24 5.87
C VAL A 102 5.51 5.10 6.83
N GLU A 103 5.39 4.26 7.85
CA GLU A 103 6.43 4.06 8.86
C GLU A 103 7.68 3.40 8.28
N LEU A 104 7.51 2.34 7.48
CA LEU A 104 8.62 1.46 7.10
C LEU A 104 9.10 1.64 5.66
N PHE A 105 8.22 2.08 4.75
CA PHE A 105 8.46 1.96 3.30
C PHE A 105 8.27 3.28 2.54
N ASP A 106 8.04 4.40 3.23
CA ASP A 106 7.92 5.71 2.60
C ASP A 106 9.24 6.13 1.94
N TRP A 107 9.14 6.73 0.75
CA TRP A 107 10.31 7.11 -0.04
C TRP A 107 11.18 8.18 0.63
N ALA A 108 10.59 9.11 1.40
CA ALA A 108 11.39 10.12 2.09
C ALA A 108 12.24 9.47 3.20
N GLY A 109 11.65 8.53 3.95
CA GLY A 109 12.36 7.74 4.95
C GLY A 109 13.45 6.86 4.32
N GLN A 110 13.12 6.15 3.25
CA GLN A 110 14.08 5.28 2.55
C GLN A 110 15.22 6.08 1.90
N ALA A 111 14.93 7.21 1.26
CA ALA A 111 15.94 8.06 0.64
C ALA A 111 16.98 8.56 1.66
N GLN A 112 16.57 8.88 2.89
CA GLN A 112 17.50 9.22 3.96
C GLN A 112 18.44 8.05 4.26
N VAL A 113 17.89 6.86 4.53
CA VAL A 113 18.68 5.67 4.87
C VAL A 113 19.68 5.33 3.77
N PHE A 114 19.25 5.38 2.51
CA PHE A 114 20.15 5.17 1.38
C PHE A 114 21.22 6.26 1.28
N GLY A 115 20.84 7.53 1.45
CA GLY A 115 21.77 8.67 1.45
C GLY A 115 22.87 8.52 2.51
N ASP A 116 22.49 8.19 3.74
CA ASP A 116 23.43 8.00 4.86
C ASP A 116 24.50 6.93 4.55
N VAL A 117 24.10 5.85 3.86
CA VAL A 117 25.04 4.80 3.42
C VAL A 117 26.00 5.33 2.36
N PHE A 118 25.52 6.12 1.40
CA PHE A 118 26.38 6.74 0.40
C PHE A 118 27.36 7.71 1.04
N ASP A 119 26.90 8.56 1.96
CA ASP A 119 27.75 9.53 2.67
C ASP A 119 28.84 8.81 3.47
N GLN A 120 28.49 7.73 4.17
CA GLN A 120 29.45 6.90 4.89
C GLN A 120 30.51 6.27 3.97
N VAL A 121 30.10 5.68 2.85
CA VAL A 121 31.02 4.99 1.93
C VAL A 121 31.92 5.98 1.20
N LEU A 122 31.42 7.18 0.89
CA LEU A 122 32.14 8.22 0.17
C LEU A 122 32.92 9.17 1.09
N GLY A 123 32.70 9.12 2.40
CA GLY A 123 33.32 10.03 3.37
C GLY A 123 32.80 11.46 3.26
N LEU A 124 31.53 11.62 2.88
CA LEU A 124 30.84 12.91 2.81
C LEU A 124 30.17 13.21 4.15
N ASP A 125 30.03 14.49 4.47
CA ASP A 125 29.21 14.91 5.60
C ASP A 125 27.72 14.71 5.25
N PRO A 126 26.90 14.17 6.16
CA PRO A 126 25.47 13.98 5.93
C PRO A 126 24.80 15.27 5.49
N VAL A 127 24.09 15.22 4.37
CA VAL A 127 23.28 16.35 3.90
C VAL A 127 21.89 16.23 4.51
N GLU A 128 21.44 17.29 5.17
CA GLU A 128 20.08 17.33 5.71
C GLU A 128 19.09 17.33 4.53
N PRO A 129 18.13 16.40 4.47
CA PRO A 129 17.24 16.27 3.34
C PRO A 129 16.33 17.50 3.24
N ASP A 130 16.07 17.94 2.01
CA ASP A 130 15.05 18.95 1.78
C ASP A 130 13.65 18.37 2.02
N ARG A 131 13.11 18.63 3.20
CA ARG A 131 11.76 18.21 3.63
C ARG A 131 10.69 19.27 3.32
N THR A 132 11.02 20.35 2.61
CA THR A 132 10.13 21.51 2.44
C THR A 132 9.00 21.33 1.43
N ARG A 133 8.85 20.14 0.83
CA ARG A 133 7.75 19.88 -0.10
C ARG A 133 6.46 19.66 0.69
N GLU A 134 5.81 20.75 1.09
CA GLU A 134 4.44 20.72 1.60
C GLU A 134 3.55 20.09 0.52
N ALA A 135 2.93 18.96 0.85
CA ALA A 135 1.86 18.41 0.02
C ALA A 135 0.71 19.41 0.05
N GLY A 136 0.41 20.03 -1.11
CA GLY A 136 -0.78 20.87 -1.24
C GLY A 136 -2.05 20.07 -0.96
N GLU A 137 -3.20 20.76 -0.91
CA GLU A 137 -4.49 20.11 -0.66
C GLU A 137 -4.92 19.13 -1.76
N CYS A 138 -4.30 19.23 -2.95
CA CYS A 138 -4.57 18.40 -4.10
C CYS A 138 -3.30 17.76 -4.66
N ASP A 139 -3.48 16.64 -5.33
CA ASP A 139 -2.43 16.03 -6.15
C ASP A 139 -2.15 16.81 -7.44
N GLU A 140 -1.19 16.31 -8.23
CA GLU A 140 -0.77 16.92 -9.50
C GLU A 140 -1.89 17.00 -10.58
N TRP A 141 -3.01 16.30 -10.37
CA TRP A 141 -4.19 16.30 -11.24
C TRP A 141 -5.37 17.07 -10.66
N GLY A 142 -5.19 17.76 -9.53
CA GLY A 142 -6.22 18.58 -8.89
C GLY A 142 -7.23 17.80 -8.04
N ARG A 143 -6.97 16.53 -7.74
CA ARG A 143 -7.83 15.73 -6.85
C ARG A 143 -7.44 16.01 -5.41
N GLN A 144 -8.43 16.32 -4.59
CA GLN A 144 -8.20 16.70 -3.21
C GLN A 144 -7.78 15.47 -2.38
N TYR A 145 -6.73 15.59 -1.57
CA TYR A 145 -6.26 14.54 -0.67
C TYR A 145 -7.18 14.35 0.53
N VAL A 146 -7.42 13.10 0.92
CA VAL A 146 -8.16 12.77 2.14
C VAL A 146 -7.35 13.25 3.34
N PRO A 147 -7.91 14.08 4.25
CA PRO A 147 -7.21 14.55 5.43
C PRO A 147 -7.06 13.39 6.41
N LEU A 148 -5.86 12.81 6.45
CA LEU A 148 -5.57 11.64 7.28
C LEU A 148 -5.64 11.92 8.79
N GLU A 149 -5.54 13.20 9.18
CA GLU A 149 -5.63 13.66 10.57
C GLU A 149 -7.09 13.86 11.04
N ASP A 150 -8.04 13.99 10.12
CA ASP A 150 -9.47 13.98 10.45
C ASP A 150 -9.97 12.53 10.47
N ASP A 151 -10.03 11.94 11.66
CA ASP A 151 -10.45 10.55 11.84
C ASP A 151 -11.85 10.26 11.28
N GLY A 152 -12.74 11.25 11.29
CA GLY A 152 -14.11 11.11 10.80
C GLY A 152 -14.20 11.14 9.27
N GLU A 153 -13.42 12.01 8.61
CA GLU A 153 -13.33 12.01 7.15
C GLU A 153 -12.52 10.81 6.64
N TYR A 154 -11.40 10.49 7.27
CA TYR A 154 -10.58 9.35 6.89
C TYR A 154 -11.34 8.03 7.08
N GLY A 155 -12.00 7.82 8.22
CA GLY A 155 -12.83 6.62 8.45
C GLY A 155 -13.92 6.45 7.40
N ARG A 156 -14.64 7.53 7.06
CA ARG A 156 -15.67 7.52 6.01
C ARG A 156 -15.10 7.17 4.64
N PHE A 157 -13.91 7.68 4.31
CA PHE A 157 -13.23 7.33 3.06
C PHE A 157 -12.86 5.84 3.04
N LEU A 158 -12.34 5.29 4.13
CA LEU A 158 -11.97 3.88 4.22
C LEU A 158 -13.19 2.95 4.06
N GLU A 159 -14.32 3.32 4.63
CA GLU A 159 -15.58 2.57 4.52
C GLU A 159 -16.14 2.61 3.09
N ARG A 160 -16.26 3.81 2.51
CA ARG A 160 -17.08 4.06 1.30
C ARG A 160 -16.29 4.27 0.02
N ARG A 161 -14.99 4.58 0.11
CA ARG A 161 -14.11 4.94 -1.02
C ARG A 161 -14.66 6.08 -1.88
N SER A 162 -15.51 6.93 -1.28
CA SER A 162 -16.14 8.07 -1.92
C SER A 162 -15.65 9.35 -1.28
N ARG A 163 -15.25 10.31 -2.11
CA ARG A 163 -15.16 11.72 -1.76
C ARG A 163 -16.00 12.53 -2.72
#